data_AF-A0A0F9QS53-F1
#
_entry.id   AF-A0A0F9QS53-F1
#
_cell.length_a   1.000
_cell.length_b   1.000
_cell.length_c   1.000
_cell.angle_alpha   90.00
_cell.angle_beta   90.00
_cell.angle_gamma   90.00
#
_symmetry.space_group_name_H-M   'P 1'
#
loop_
_entity.id
_entity.type
_entity.pdbx_description
1 polymer ?
#
loop_
_entity_poly.entity_id
_entity_poly.type
_entity_poly.pdbx_seq_one_letter_code
_entity_poly.pdbx_strand_id
1 'polypeptide(L)' 'MTYKEAIEWLKGNRSMTNIIPQDPFETWQVRVAAADASMTQQAYWIVKAAHEEVKGG' A
#
# COMPACT_ATOMS: atom_id res chain seq x y z
N MET A 1 -3.38 -7.63 4.16
CA MET A 1 -3.99 -6.28 4.06
C MET A 1 -5.50 -6.44 4.09
N THR A 2 -6.16 -5.83 5.07
CA THR A 2 -7.62 -5.78 5.17
C THR A 2 -8.19 -4.70 4.24
N TYR A 3 -9.50 -4.73 3.95
CA TYR A 3 -10.16 -3.69 3.14
C TYR A 3 -9.98 -2.27 3.74
N LYS A 4 -10.14 -2.14 5.06
CA LYS A 4 -9.89 -0.88 5.76
C LYS A 4 -8.47 -0.38 5.55
N GLU A 5 -7.48 -1.26 5.70
CA GLU A 5 -6.08 -0.89 5.46
C GLU A 5 -5.81 -0.53 4.00
N ALA A 6 -6.45 -1.21 3.04
CA ALA A 6 -6.33 -0.88 1.62
C ALA A 6 -6.86 0.54 1.32
N ILE A 7 -7.99 0.92 1.92
CA ILE A 7 -8.52 2.29 1.79
C ILE A 7 -7.55 3.32 2.37
N GLU A 8 -6.94 3.05 3.52
CA GLU A 8 -5.96 3.95 4.12
C GLU A 8 -4.68 4.07 3.26
N TRP A 9 -4.24 3.00 2.60
CA TRP A 9 -3.16 3.04 1.61
C TRP A 9 -3.52 3.92 0.40
N LEU A 10 -4.72 3.75 -0.17
CA LEU A 10 -5.15 4.54 -1.34
C LEU A 10 -5.40 6.02 -1.02
N LYS A 11 -5.69 6.36 0.24
CA LYS A 11 -5.81 7.74 0.72
C LYS A 11 -4.45 8.40 1.03
N GLY A 12 -3.35 7.65 0.97
CA GLY A 12 -2.02 8.15 1.33
C GLY A 12 -1.80 8.27 2.85
N ASN A 13 -2.65 7.67 3.67
CA ASN A 13 -2.52 7.69 5.13
C ASN A 13 -1.50 6.66 5.66
N ARG A 14 -0.85 5.90 4.77
CA ARG A 14 0.16 4.87 5.11
C ARG A 14 1.37 4.97 4.19
N SER A 15 2.55 4.74 4.78
CA SER A 15 3.84 4.60 4.09
C SER A 15 4.79 3.74 4.94
N MET A 16 5.67 2.99 4.27
CA MET A 16 6.73 2.17 4.87
C MET A 16 7.89 3.00 5.41
N THR A 17 7.93 4.32 5.14
CA THR A 17 8.87 5.27 5.75
C THR A 17 8.87 5.24 7.29
N ASN A 18 7.79 4.72 7.90
CA ASN A 18 7.61 4.67 9.36
C ASN A 18 8.23 3.44 10.06
N ILE A 19 8.80 2.44 9.33
CA ILE A 19 9.03 1.09 9.90
C ILE A 19 10.50 0.62 9.87
N ILE A 20 11.39 1.22 9.08
CA ILE A 20 12.68 0.60 8.72
C ILE A 20 13.90 1.41 9.21
N PRO A 21 15.01 0.77 9.66
CA PRO A 21 16.26 1.45 9.98
C PRO A 21 16.79 2.28 8.80
N GLN A 22 17.27 3.48 9.11
CA GLN A 22 17.66 4.52 8.14
C GLN A 22 19.00 4.27 7.42
N ASP A 23 19.65 3.13 7.68
CA ASP A 23 20.98 2.81 7.14
C ASP A 23 21.01 1.53 6.30
N PRO A 24 21.69 1.53 5.14
CA PRO A 24 22.36 2.67 4.49
C PRO A 24 21.37 3.60 3.74
N PHE A 25 21.54 4.92 3.95
CA PHE A 25 20.64 5.98 3.46
C PHE A 25 20.31 5.88 1.95
N GLU A 26 21.32 5.58 1.13
CA GLU A 26 21.23 5.60 -0.33
C GLU A 26 20.31 4.52 -0.90
N THR A 27 20.13 3.41 -0.18
CA THR A 27 19.34 2.27 -0.69
C THR A 27 17.98 2.11 -0.01
N TRP A 28 17.76 2.71 1.17
CA TRP A 28 16.47 2.54 1.86
C TRP A 28 15.36 3.34 1.20
N GLN A 29 15.62 4.56 0.72
CA GLN A 29 14.59 5.39 0.07
C GLN A 29 14.02 4.67 -1.17
N VAL A 30 14.89 4.05 -1.96
CA VAL A 30 14.50 3.27 -3.14
C VAL A 30 13.67 2.04 -2.74
N ARG A 31 14.09 1.31 -1.70
CA ARG A 31 13.33 0.14 -1.20
C ARG A 31 11.98 0.52 -0.62
N VAL A 32 11.91 1.64 0.11
CA VAL A 32 10.65 2.16 0.66
C VAL A 32 9.72 2.61 -0.45
N ALA A 33 10.21 3.32 -1.47
CA ALA A 33 9.40 3.68 -2.63
C ALA A 33 8.86 2.44 -3.36
N ALA A 34 9.71 1.42 -3.56
CA ALA A 34 9.28 0.15 -4.18
C ALA A 34 8.25 -0.61 -3.32
N ALA A 35 8.44 -0.60 -2.00
CA ALA A 35 7.49 -1.21 -1.06
C ALA A 35 6.16 -0.45 -1.04
N ASP A 36 6.17 0.88 -0.96
CA ASP A 36 4.97 1.73 -1.00
C ASP A 36 4.20 1.54 -2.31
N ALA A 37 4.90 1.45 -3.45
CA ALA A 37 4.28 1.16 -4.73
C ALA A 37 3.61 -0.23 -4.74
N SER A 38 4.29 -1.25 -4.21
CA SER A 38 3.76 -2.61 -4.13
C SER A 38 2.52 -2.70 -3.22
N MET A 39 2.56 -2.03 -2.07
CA MET A 39 1.44 -1.98 -1.13
C MET A 39 0.25 -1.21 -1.69
N THR A 40 0.51 -0.09 -2.37
CA THR A 40 -0.55 0.68 -3.05
C THR A 40 -1.19 -0.13 -4.18
N GLN A 41 -0.39 -0.87 -4.95
CA GLN A 41 -0.91 -1.76 -5.99
C GLN A 41 -1.78 -2.87 -5.39
N GLN A 42 -1.35 -3.50 -4.31
CA GLN A 42 -2.15 -4.51 -3.61
C GLN A 42 -3.46 -3.91 -3.08
N ALA A 43 -3.42 -2.70 -2.51
CA ALA A 43 -4.60 -2.00 -2.02
C ALA A 43 -5.61 -1.72 -3.14
N TYR A 44 -5.15 -1.31 -4.32
CA TYR A 44 -6.00 -1.11 -5.49
C TYR A 44 -6.78 -2.37 -5.85
N TRP A 45 -6.10 -3.53 -5.92
CA TRP A 45 -6.75 -4.77 -6.32
C TRP A 45 -7.77 -5.27 -5.30
N ILE A 46 -7.48 -5.11 -4.01
CA ILE A 46 -8.43 -5.44 -2.94
C ILE A 46 -9.70 -4.59 -3.05
N VAL A 47 -9.55 -3.27 -3.24
CA VAL A 47 -10.70 -2.36 -3.34
C VAL A 47 -11.49 -2.58 -4.61
N LYS A 48 -10.81 -2.84 -5.74
CA LYS A 48 -11.45 -3.17 -7.01
C LYS A 48 -12.29 -4.44 -6.89
N ALA A 49 -11.73 -5.53 -6.34
CA ALA A 49 -12.45 -6.78 -6.17
C ALA A 49 -13.71 -6.61 -5.31
N ALA A 50 -13.60 -5.91 -4.18
CA ALA A 50 -14.75 -5.63 -3.32
C ALA A 50 -15.85 -4.81 -4.03
N HIS A 51 -15.47 -3.83 -4.84
CA HIS A 51 -16.42 -3.04 -5.61
C HIS A 51 -17.08 -3.83 -6.76
N GLU A 52 -16.35 -4.75 -7.39
CA GLU A 52 -16.89 -5.66 -8.40
C GLU A 52 -17.86 -6.69 -7.78
N GLU A 53 -17.54 -7.23 -6.60
CA GLU A 53 -18.45 -8.12 -5.84
C GLU A 53 -19.78 -7.43 -5.49
N VAL A 54 -19.73 -6.16 -5.07
CA VAL A 54 -20.94 -5.37 -4.77
C VAL A 54 -21.80 -5.10 -6.01
N LYS A 55 -21.21 -5.07 -7.20
CA LYS A 55 -21.94 -4.84 -8.47
C LYS A 55 -22.47 -6.11 -9.13
N GLY A 56 -21.97 -7.28 -8.72
CA GLY A 56 -22.35 -8.58 -9.28
C GLY A 56 -23.31 -9.40 -8.43
N GLY A 57 -23.71 -8.89 -7.25
CA GLY A 57 -24.64 -9.54 -6.30
C GLY A 57 -26.05 -8.98 -6.33
#